data_AF-F8KTW4-F1
#
_entry.id   AF-F8KTW4-F1
#
_cell.length_a   1.000
_cell.length_b   1.000
_cell.length_c   1.000
_cell.angle_alpha   90.00
_cell.angle_beta   90.00
_cell.angle_gamma   90.00
#
_symmetry.space_group_name_H-M   'P 1'
#
loop_
_entity.id
_entity.type
_entity.pdbx_description
1 polymer ?
#
loop_
_entity_poly.entity_id
_entity_poly.type
_entity_poly.pdbx_seq_one_letter_code
_entity_poly.pdbx_strand_id
1 'polypeptide(L)'
;MHAYPHVRLEVGINGAGFVCVGDHAQTLSVLGISSPKPTNTPYLIEASFIDPEHLCQSLHAHPIENSPTLTYRSKRGSDPQVLVGLEWLAFLLQRFAPQANLQVSPPSTPALPAKTLNFSPQDIGDILGQTPSKERIQEILKALGFKLCDQGDQFLATIPPFRHDISTIPDIAEEILRIQGLDDLPKSSLATFEPSSDNPHYTRHLFEHQIATKALAWGFKEVVHYLFAKKEHLEALGYPTLQENLDLLNPINNDLNTLRTSLIPGLLEALGRNKNWGFKSMALFELGSVYDTQRTQQSSLAFLAAGLQTLPHYPHPKGTEWDFYSFTAMLARILGVFELHPISPQQRQEQPYLNTTYHPYQSAWIFQEGVKIGVVGALNPILVQEHDLLEGSLLLRSLARI
;
A
#
# COMPACT_ATOMS: atom_id res chain seq x y z
N MET A 1 -18.58 15.35 42.24
CA MET A 1 -18.74 13.88 42.38
C MET A 1 -19.21 13.55 43.79
N HIS A 2 -20.52 13.47 43.99
CA HIS A 2 -21.09 12.73 45.12
C HIS A 2 -22.26 11.92 44.57
N ALA A 3 -22.12 10.61 44.59
CA ALA A 3 -23.23 9.68 44.50
C ALA A 3 -22.92 8.52 45.45
N TYR A 4 -23.40 8.65 46.70
CA TYR A 4 -23.74 7.62 47.70
C TYR A 4 -22.84 6.38 47.98
N PRO A 5 -22.72 6.00 49.27
CA PRO A 5 -22.02 6.72 50.31
C PRO A 5 -20.58 6.15 50.46
N HIS A 6 -19.63 7.04 50.75
CA HIS A 6 -18.24 6.77 51.19
C HIS A 6 -17.12 6.56 50.17
N VAL A 7 -17.37 6.45 48.86
CA VAL A 7 -16.25 6.28 47.90
C VAL A 7 -16.25 7.37 46.83
N ARG A 8 -15.17 8.15 46.79
CA ARG A 8 -14.92 9.14 45.75
C ARG A 8 -14.35 8.40 44.54
N LEU A 9 -15.03 8.50 43.41
CA LEU A 9 -14.47 8.01 42.15
C LEU A 9 -13.38 8.95 41.66
N GLU A 10 -12.32 8.36 41.15
CA GLU A 10 -11.18 9.05 40.55
C GLU A 10 -11.09 8.68 39.08
N VAL A 11 -10.69 9.67 38.28
CA VAL A 11 -10.37 9.49 36.87
C VAL A 11 -8.86 9.55 36.75
N GLY A 12 -8.26 8.47 36.23
CA GLY A 12 -6.82 8.35 36.09
C GLY A 12 -6.44 7.65 34.79
N ILE A 13 -5.15 7.70 34.44
CA ILE A 13 -4.60 6.97 33.29
C ILE A 13 -3.79 5.80 33.83
N ASN A 14 -4.08 4.58 33.36
CA ASN A 14 -3.34 3.39 33.76
C ASN A 14 -2.00 3.27 33.01
N GLY A 15 -1.16 2.29 33.39
CA GLY A 15 0.16 2.10 32.76
C GLY A 15 0.13 1.77 31.26
N ALA A 16 -1.02 1.35 30.71
CA ALA A 16 -1.22 1.11 29.29
C ALA A 16 -1.76 2.35 28.54
N GLY A 17 -1.91 3.49 29.22
CA GLY A 17 -2.40 4.72 28.63
C GLY A 17 -3.92 4.80 28.50
N PHE A 18 -4.70 3.94 29.18
CA PHE A 18 -6.15 4.01 29.15
C PHE A 18 -6.70 4.88 30.27
N VAL A 19 -7.67 5.75 29.94
CA VAL A 19 -8.40 6.53 30.93
C VAL A 19 -9.41 5.62 31.65
N CYS A 20 -9.23 5.48 32.95
CA CYS A 20 -9.96 4.58 33.81
C CYS A 20 -10.74 5.37 34.87
N VAL A 21 -11.95 4.90 35.18
CA VAL A 21 -12.73 5.39 36.31
C VAL A 21 -12.81 4.29 37.35
N GLY A 22 -12.51 4.63 38.61
CA GLY A 22 -12.51 3.66 39.69
C GLY A 22 -12.40 4.32 41.05
N ASP A 23 -12.23 3.50 42.08
CA ASP A 23 -11.84 3.94 43.40
C ASP A 23 -10.37 3.56 43.67
N HIS A 24 -9.85 3.84 44.87
CA HIS A 24 -8.48 3.49 45.24
C HIS A 24 -8.18 1.97 45.21
N ALA A 25 -9.20 1.11 45.17
CA ALA A 25 -9.06 -0.34 45.23
C ALA A 25 -9.28 -1.04 43.88
N GLN A 26 -10.11 -0.49 42.99
CA GLN A 26 -10.48 -1.14 41.73
C GLN A 26 -10.85 -0.16 40.62
N THR A 27 -10.47 -0.53 39.38
CA THR A 27 -11.01 0.09 38.16
C THR A 27 -12.41 -0.46 37.88
N LEU A 28 -13.38 0.44 37.74
CA LEU A 28 -14.78 0.11 37.48
C LEU A 28 -15.14 0.20 35.99
N SER A 29 -14.52 1.14 35.26
CA SER A 29 -14.72 1.32 33.83
C SER A 29 -13.46 1.80 33.14
N VAL A 30 -13.35 1.50 31.85
CA VAL A 30 -12.33 2.05 30.97
C VAL A 30 -13.04 2.86 29.89
N LEU A 31 -12.80 4.16 29.87
CA LEU A 31 -13.55 5.11 29.06
C LEU A 31 -13.47 4.76 27.57
N GLY A 32 -14.63 4.64 26.93
CA GLY A 32 -14.72 4.28 25.52
C GLY A 32 -14.35 2.84 25.20
N ILE A 33 -14.10 1.97 26.19
CA ILE A 33 -13.69 0.58 25.97
C ILE A 33 -14.70 -0.39 26.57
N SER A 34 -14.94 -0.27 27.87
CA SER A 34 -15.80 -1.20 28.60
C SER A 34 -16.76 -0.42 29.50
N SER A 35 -18.03 -0.82 29.46
CA SER A 35 -19.04 -0.30 30.38
C SER A 35 -19.17 -1.23 31.58
N PRO A 36 -19.36 -0.69 32.79
CA PRO A 36 -19.68 -1.51 33.95
C PRO A 36 -21.02 -2.22 33.72
N LYS A 37 -21.14 -3.48 34.20
CA LYS A 37 -22.38 -4.26 34.16
C LYS A 37 -23.03 -4.20 35.54
N PRO A 38 -24.02 -3.33 35.79
CA PRO A 38 -24.60 -3.22 37.11
C PRO A 38 -25.47 -4.45 37.42
N THR A 39 -25.31 -5.00 38.62
CA THR A 39 -26.04 -6.20 39.07
C THR A 39 -27.17 -5.87 40.05
N ASN A 40 -27.04 -4.80 40.84
CA ASN A 40 -28.02 -4.42 41.87
C ASN A 40 -28.21 -2.88 41.91
N THR A 41 -29.38 -2.44 42.39
CA THR A 41 -29.67 -1.01 42.65
C THR A 41 -29.05 -0.54 43.97
N PRO A 42 -28.61 0.72 44.10
CA PRO A 42 -28.76 1.85 43.15
C PRO A 42 -27.78 1.82 41.97
N TYR A 43 -28.17 2.42 40.84
CA TYR A 43 -27.34 2.50 39.63
C TYR A 43 -26.53 3.78 39.57
N LEU A 44 -25.27 3.66 39.15
CA LEU A 44 -24.43 4.78 38.73
C LEU A 44 -24.38 4.81 37.20
N ILE A 45 -24.69 5.96 36.61
CA ILE A 45 -24.64 6.17 35.16
C ILE A 45 -23.45 7.05 34.83
N GLU A 46 -22.59 6.58 33.95
CA GLU A 46 -21.43 7.31 33.45
C GLU A 46 -21.76 7.92 32.08
N ALA A 47 -21.47 9.21 31.92
CA ALA A 47 -21.37 9.85 30.62
C ALA A 47 -19.99 10.50 30.51
N SER A 48 -19.22 10.04 29.54
CA SER A 48 -17.82 10.36 29.41
C SER A 48 -17.46 10.66 27.96
N PHE A 49 -16.52 11.59 27.79
CA PHE A 49 -15.86 11.89 26.53
C PHE A 49 -14.37 11.61 26.71
N ILE A 50 -13.79 10.93 25.73
CA ILE A 50 -12.35 10.68 25.66
C ILE A 50 -11.85 11.16 24.31
N ASP A 51 -10.65 11.73 24.31
CA ASP A 51 -9.97 12.09 23.07
C ASP A 51 -9.80 10.85 22.17
N PRO A 52 -10.33 10.86 20.93
CA PRO A 52 -10.29 9.69 20.05
C PRO A 52 -8.89 9.29 19.64
N GLU A 53 -7.99 10.26 19.47
CA GLU A 53 -6.60 10.01 19.08
C GLU A 53 -5.87 9.28 20.21
N HIS A 54 -6.01 9.78 21.44
CA HIS A 54 -5.46 9.13 22.62
C HIS A 54 -5.97 7.69 22.78
N LEU A 55 -7.29 7.47 22.62
CA LEU A 55 -7.88 6.14 22.70
C LEU A 55 -7.32 5.19 21.62
N CYS A 56 -7.17 5.68 20.38
CA CYS A 56 -6.65 4.87 19.28
C CYS A 56 -5.17 4.51 19.47
N GLN A 57 -4.35 5.44 19.95
CA GLN A 57 -2.94 5.20 20.28
C GLN A 57 -2.80 4.13 21.36
N SER A 58 -3.57 4.23 22.45
CA SER A 58 -3.56 3.26 23.53
C SER A 58 -4.05 1.87 23.08
N LEU A 59 -5.10 1.78 22.25
CA LEU A 59 -5.58 0.51 21.67
C LEU A 59 -4.59 -0.13 20.69
N HIS A 60 -3.88 0.68 19.90
CA HIS A 60 -2.87 0.17 18.98
C HIS A 60 -1.66 -0.40 19.71
N ALA A 61 -1.18 0.30 20.75
CA ALA A 61 -0.07 -0.15 21.57
C ALA A 61 -0.45 -1.35 22.46
N HIS A 62 -1.69 -1.37 22.96
CA HIS A 62 -2.19 -2.38 23.92
C HIS A 62 -3.58 -2.89 23.51
N PRO A 63 -3.66 -3.86 22.58
CA PRO A 63 -4.94 -4.44 22.18
C PRO A 63 -5.65 -5.12 23.36
N ILE A 64 -6.86 -4.67 23.69
CA ILE A 64 -7.71 -5.26 24.74
C ILE A 64 -9.13 -5.53 24.22
N GLU A 65 -9.81 -6.50 24.85
CA GLU A 65 -11.22 -6.78 24.59
C GLU A 65 -12.06 -5.53 24.91
N ASN A 66 -13.01 -5.22 24.02
CA ASN A 66 -13.74 -3.98 24.07
C ASN A 66 -15.19 -4.16 23.64
N SER A 67 -16.06 -3.24 24.07
CA SER A 67 -17.45 -3.17 23.66
C SER A 67 -17.51 -2.59 22.23
N PRO A 68 -17.87 -3.40 21.21
CA PRO A 68 -17.69 -2.99 19.82
C PRO A 68 -18.38 -1.67 19.48
N THR A 69 -19.61 -1.47 19.96
CA THR A 69 -20.39 -0.25 19.67
C THR A 69 -19.87 0.97 20.42
N LEU A 70 -19.52 0.81 21.71
CA LEU A 70 -18.98 1.91 22.52
C LEU A 70 -17.64 2.36 21.95
N THR A 71 -16.72 1.41 21.76
CA THR A 71 -15.38 1.70 21.26
C THR A 71 -15.38 2.22 19.86
N TYR A 72 -16.26 1.73 18.99
CA TYR A 72 -16.44 2.32 17.67
C TYR A 72 -16.82 3.81 17.75
N ARG A 73 -17.80 4.17 18.59
CA ARG A 73 -18.26 5.56 18.74
C ARG A 73 -17.21 6.47 19.38
N SER A 74 -16.49 5.97 20.38
CA SER A 74 -15.44 6.74 21.06
C SER A 74 -14.24 6.99 20.15
N LYS A 75 -13.79 6.00 19.36
CA LYS A 75 -12.72 6.17 18.37
C LYS A 75 -13.08 7.14 17.23
N ARG A 76 -14.37 7.31 16.95
CA ARG A 76 -14.88 8.21 15.91
C ARG A 76 -15.15 9.63 16.41
N GLY A 77 -14.92 9.93 17.69
CA GLY A 77 -15.27 11.23 18.27
C GLY A 77 -16.77 11.35 18.55
N SER A 78 -17.13 11.24 19.82
CA SER A 78 -18.48 11.55 20.30
C SER A 78 -18.60 13.04 20.65
N ASP A 79 -19.82 13.57 20.80
CA ASP A 79 -20.00 14.96 21.23
C ASP A 79 -19.44 15.15 22.66
N PRO A 80 -18.52 16.11 22.89
CA PRO A 80 -17.97 16.37 24.21
C PRO A 80 -18.97 17.02 25.17
N GLN A 81 -20.14 17.50 24.71
CA GLN A 81 -21.20 18.06 25.54
C GLN A 81 -22.02 16.99 26.29
N VAL A 82 -21.34 16.14 27.06
CA VAL A 82 -21.93 14.99 27.77
C VAL A 82 -23.07 15.35 28.74
N LEU A 83 -23.05 16.57 29.29
CA LEU A 83 -24.09 17.04 30.20
C LEU A 83 -25.46 17.16 29.53
N VAL A 84 -25.51 17.58 28.26
CA VAL A 84 -26.77 17.69 27.50
C VAL A 84 -27.43 16.32 27.39
N GLY A 85 -26.63 15.28 27.14
CA GLY A 85 -27.11 13.89 27.12
C GLY A 85 -27.62 13.42 28.49
N LEU A 86 -26.92 13.77 29.58
CA LEU A 86 -27.35 13.45 30.94
C LEU A 86 -28.63 14.17 31.35
N GLU A 87 -28.79 15.44 31.00
CA GLU A 87 -30.02 16.22 31.25
C GLU A 87 -31.21 15.62 30.50
N TRP A 88 -31.00 15.17 29.26
CA TRP A 88 -32.05 14.52 28.48
C TRP A 88 -32.41 13.14 29.06
N LEU A 89 -31.41 12.37 29.49
CA LEU A 89 -31.63 11.11 30.21
C LEU A 89 -32.39 11.34 31.52
N ALA A 90 -32.04 12.40 32.27
CA ALA A 90 -32.73 12.79 33.49
C ALA A 90 -34.20 13.08 33.24
N PHE A 91 -34.49 13.87 32.20
CA PHE A 91 -35.84 14.17 31.77
C PHE A 91 -36.64 12.91 31.41
N LEU A 92 -36.03 11.97 30.68
CA LEU A 92 -36.67 10.69 30.35
C LEU A 92 -36.94 9.84 31.59
N LEU A 93 -35.95 9.71 32.49
CA LEU A 93 -36.10 8.94 33.73
C LEU A 93 -37.21 9.52 34.61
N GLN A 94 -37.28 10.84 34.75
CA GLN A 94 -38.35 11.47 35.52
C GLN A 94 -39.74 11.20 34.92
N ARG A 95 -39.83 11.11 33.58
CA ARG A 95 -41.09 10.83 32.86
C ARG A 95 -41.52 9.37 32.96
N PHE A 96 -40.60 8.43 32.86
CA PHE A 96 -40.92 7.00 32.74
C PHE A 96 -40.67 6.20 34.03
N ALA A 97 -39.88 6.73 34.95
CA ALA A 97 -39.57 6.15 36.25
C ALA A 97 -39.61 7.25 37.33
N PRO A 98 -40.79 7.83 37.62
CA PRO A 98 -40.92 8.99 38.52
C PRO A 98 -40.50 8.70 39.97
N GLN A 99 -40.36 7.43 40.35
CA GLN A 99 -39.87 6.99 41.65
C GLN A 99 -38.33 7.03 41.75
N ALA A 100 -37.62 7.17 40.63
CA ALA A 100 -36.16 7.22 40.61
C ALA A 100 -35.69 8.59 41.10
N ASN A 101 -34.84 8.59 42.14
CA ASN A 101 -34.16 9.79 42.61
C ASN A 101 -32.84 9.94 41.83
N LEU A 102 -32.73 10.97 41.00
CA LEU A 102 -31.55 11.22 40.19
C LEU A 102 -30.72 12.37 40.75
N GLN A 103 -29.43 12.11 40.93
CA GLN A 103 -28.45 13.12 41.30
C GLN A 103 -27.43 13.28 40.15
N VAL A 104 -27.42 14.45 39.51
CA VAL A 104 -26.44 14.79 38.47
C VAL A 104 -25.27 15.51 39.13
N SER A 105 -24.05 14.99 38.97
CA SER A 105 -22.82 15.66 39.41
C SER A 105 -22.30 16.60 38.30
N PRO A 106 -21.65 17.73 38.66
CA PRO A 106 -20.93 18.55 37.68
C PRO A 106 -19.79 17.74 37.04
N PRO A 107 -19.36 18.11 35.82
CA PRO A 107 -18.28 17.44 35.12
C PRO A 107 -16.98 17.55 35.91
N SER A 108 -16.13 16.53 35.79
CA SER A 108 -14.82 16.47 36.46
C SER A 108 -13.77 17.39 35.82
N THR A 109 -13.98 17.82 34.57
CA THR A 109 -13.07 18.65 33.79
C THR A 109 -13.77 19.90 33.23
N PRO A 110 -13.03 21.00 32.99
CA PRO A 110 -13.58 22.18 32.33
C PRO A 110 -14.00 21.86 30.90
N ALA A 111 -14.93 22.66 30.37
CA ALA A 111 -15.35 22.55 28.98
C ALA A 111 -14.15 22.74 28.04
N LEU A 112 -14.13 21.98 26.94
CA LEU A 112 -13.12 22.15 25.90
C LEU A 112 -13.21 23.57 25.30
N PRO A 113 -12.07 24.19 24.96
CA PRO A 113 -12.08 25.49 24.30
C PRO A 113 -12.79 25.38 22.96
N ALA A 114 -13.58 26.40 22.63
CA ALA A 114 -14.23 26.47 21.33
C ALA A 114 -13.17 26.57 20.22
N LYS A 115 -13.24 25.70 19.22
CA LYS A 115 -12.39 25.79 18.04
C LYS A 115 -12.95 26.87 17.11
N THR A 116 -12.09 27.79 16.70
CA THR A 116 -12.46 28.87 15.78
C THR A 116 -11.50 28.95 14.60
N LEU A 117 -12.04 29.21 13.42
CA LEU A 117 -11.27 29.45 12.20
C LEU A 117 -11.70 30.77 11.57
N ASN A 118 -10.70 31.55 11.13
CA ASN A 118 -10.92 32.73 10.32
C ASN A 118 -10.68 32.38 8.85
N PHE A 119 -11.60 32.78 7.98
CA PHE A 119 -11.44 32.63 6.54
C PHE A 119 -12.23 33.70 5.79
N SER A 120 -11.79 34.01 4.58
CA SER A 120 -12.50 34.86 3.62
C SER A 120 -13.24 33.99 2.59
N PRO A 121 -14.29 34.51 1.91
CA PRO A 121 -14.87 33.83 0.76
C PRO A 121 -13.83 33.49 -0.32
N GLN A 122 -12.81 34.34 -0.48
CA GLN A 122 -11.73 34.10 -1.44
C GLN A 122 -10.91 32.86 -1.08
N ASP A 123 -10.64 32.63 0.21
CA ASP A 123 -9.91 31.42 0.65
C ASP A 123 -10.65 30.15 0.23
N ILE A 124 -11.99 30.16 0.29
CA ILE A 124 -12.83 29.07 -0.21
C ILE A 124 -12.76 28.99 -1.74
N GLY A 125 -12.81 30.13 -2.42
CA GLY A 125 -12.73 30.22 -3.87
C GLY A 125 -11.42 29.69 -4.46
N ASP A 126 -10.30 29.97 -3.80
CA ASP A 126 -8.97 29.50 -4.20
C ASP A 126 -8.85 27.97 -4.10
N ILE A 127 -9.58 27.36 -3.17
CA ILE A 127 -9.63 25.90 -2.98
C ILE A 127 -10.61 25.25 -3.96
N LEU A 128 -11.82 25.80 -4.08
CA LEU A 128 -12.90 25.21 -4.89
C LEU A 128 -12.82 25.58 -6.38
N GLY A 129 -12.02 26.59 -6.75
CA GLY A 129 -11.99 27.16 -8.10
C GLY A 129 -13.20 28.04 -8.42
N GLN A 130 -14.09 28.26 -7.46
CA GLN A 130 -15.26 29.13 -7.56
C GLN A 130 -15.53 29.74 -6.19
N THR A 131 -15.58 31.07 -6.12
CA THR A 131 -15.91 31.81 -4.89
C THR A 131 -17.43 31.83 -4.65
N PRO A 132 -17.96 31.13 -3.63
CA PRO A 132 -19.37 31.18 -3.31
C PRO A 132 -19.73 32.54 -2.67
N SER A 133 -20.99 32.97 -2.79
CA SER A 133 -21.43 34.21 -2.15
C SER A 133 -21.40 34.11 -0.62
N LYS A 134 -21.22 35.23 0.07
CA LYS A 134 -21.21 35.28 1.54
C LYS A 134 -22.51 34.72 2.15
N GLU A 135 -23.64 35.01 1.53
CA GLU A 135 -24.96 34.54 1.95
C GLU A 135 -25.04 33.02 1.85
N ARG A 136 -24.51 32.45 0.76
CA ARG A 136 -24.52 31.00 0.54
C ARG A 136 -23.62 30.27 1.54
N ILE A 137 -22.42 30.82 1.80
CA ILE A 137 -21.50 30.30 2.83
C ILE A 137 -22.20 30.31 4.19
N GLN A 138 -22.86 31.42 4.54
CA GLN A 138 -23.57 31.54 5.81
C GLN A 138 -24.73 30.56 5.95
N GLU A 139 -25.55 30.41 4.90
CA GLU A 139 -26.67 29.47 4.86
C GLU A 139 -26.18 28.04 5.13
N ILE A 140 -25.18 27.58 4.39
CA ILE A 140 -24.65 26.22 4.49
C ILE A 140 -24.06 25.97 5.88
N LEU A 141 -23.11 26.80 6.31
CA LEU A 141 -22.38 26.54 7.55
C LEU A 141 -23.27 26.69 8.79
N LYS A 142 -24.24 27.62 8.79
CA LYS A 142 -25.22 27.72 9.88
C LYS A 142 -26.14 26.49 9.92
N ALA A 143 -26.56 25.96 8.77
CA ALA A 143 -27.35 24.72 8.72
C ALA A 143 -26.56 23.50 9.25
N LEU A 144 -25.24 23.52 9.11
CA LEU A 144 -24.32 22.52 9.66
C LEU A 144 -23.97 22.76 11.16
N GLY A 145 -24.52 23.80 11.77
CA GLY A 145 -24.39 24.12 13.19
C GLY A 145 -23.24 25.06 13.55
N PHE A 146 -22.47 25.57 12.57
CA PHE A 146 -21.42 26.55 12.83
C PHE A 146 -22.02 27.86 13.31
N LYS A 147 -21.33 28.52 14.25
CA LYS A 147 -21.63 29.91 14.61
C LYS A 147 -20.69 30.81 13.82
N LEU A 148 -21.24 31.60 12.91
CA LEU A 148 -20.48 32.56 12.11
C LEU A 148 -20.66 33.97 12.64
N CYS A 149 -19.54 34.67 12.84
CA CYS A 149 -19.50 36.12 13.02
C CYS A 149 -18.93 36.75 11.76
N ASP A 150 -19.73 37.61 11.12
CA ASP A 150 -19.31 38.37 9.93
C ASP A 150 -18.47 39.57 10.38
N GLN A 151 -17.23 39.66 9.88
CA GLN A 151 -16.27 40.72 10.21
C GLN A 151 -15.99 41.62 9.01
N GLY A 152 -16.93 41.73 8.06
CA GLY A 152 -16.71 42.46 6.82
C GLY A 152 -16.10 41.51 5.80
N ASP A 153 -14.79 41.52 5.60
CA ASP A 153 -14.12 40.73 4.55
C ASP A 153 -13.90 39.26 4.93
N GLN A 154 -14.09 38.91 6.19
CA GLN A 154 -13.85 37.57 6.74
C GLN A 154 -15.00 37.07 7.61
N PHE A 155 -15.05 35.76 7.80
CA PHE A 155 -15.86 35.11 8.81
C PHE A 155 -14.97 34.57 9.93
N LEU A 156 -15.38 34.83 11.17
CA LEU A 156 -14.93 34.05 12.33
C LEU A 156 -15.95 32.92 12.56
N ALA A 157 -15.55 31.70 12.20
CA ALA A 157 -16.38 30.51 12.35
C ALA A 157 -16.03 29.75 13.63
N THR A 158 -17.01 29.56 14.50
CA THR A 158 -16.92 28.64 15.63
C THR A 158 -17.42 27.27 15.20
N ILE A 159 -16.56 26.28 15.29
CA ILE A 159 -16.82 24.90 14.88
C ILE A 159 -17.73 24.23 15.93
N PRO A 160 -18.76 23.48 15.52
CA PRO A 160 -19.57 22.69 16.44
C PRO A 160 -18.71 21.68 17.21
N PRO A 161 -18.89 21.50 18.53
CA PRO A 161 -18.03 20.65 19.34
C PRO A 161 -18.02 19.17 18.92
N PHE A 162 -19.09 18.68 18.27
CA PHE A 162 -19.17 17.33 17.72
C PHE A 162 -18.37 17.14 16.41
N ARG A 163 -17.96 18.23 15.74
CA ARG A 163 -17.14 18.22 14.52
C ARG A 163 -15.65 18.29 14.87
N HIS A 164 -15.14 17.19 15.39
CA HIS A 164 -13.73 17.05 15.76
C HIS A 164 -12.80 16.99 14.53
N ASP A 165 -13.33 16.60 13.38
CA ASP A 165 -12.68 16.49 12.07
C ASP A 165 -12.29 17.84 11.45
N ILE A 166 -12.95 18.94 11.84
CA ILE A 166 -12.70 20.27 11.27
C ILE A 166 -11.58 20.98 12.03
N SER A 167 -10.50 21.30 11.33
CA SER A 167 -9.29 21.90 11.90
C SER A 167 -8.66 22.98 11.02
N THR A 168 -8.99 23.03 9.73
CA THR A 168 -8.41 23.92 8.73
C THR A 168 -9.45 24.51 7.78
N ILE A 169 -9.07 25.52 7.01
CA ILE A 169 -9.94 26.16 6.01
C ILE A 169 -10.38 25.18 4.90
N PRO A 170 -9.51 24.28 4.37
CA PRO A 170 -9.94 23.22 3.46
C PRO A 170 -11.08 22.36 3.99
N ASP A 171 -11.13 22.04 5.28
CA ASP A 171 -12.23 21.27 5.88
C ASP A 171 -13.56 22.04 5.80
N ILE A 172 -13.53 23.37 5.94
CA ILE A 172 -14.69 24.24 5.75
C ILE A 172 -15.09 24.29 4.26
N ALA A 173 -14.11 24.39 3.36
CA ALA A 173 -14.36 24.37 1.92
C ALA A 173 -14.99 23.04 1.47
N GLU A 174 -14.54 21.92 2.04
CA GLU A 174 -15.15 20.59 1.81
C GLU A 174 -16.61 20.57 2.26
N GLU A 175 -16.95 21.12 3.43
CA GLU A 175 -18.33 21.17 3.91
C GLU A 175 -19.24 22.00 3.00
N ILE A 176 -18.72 23.12 2.48
CA ILE A 176 -19.42 23.95 1.51
C ILE A 176 -19.63 23.16 0.21
N LEU A 177 -18.57 22.54 -0.31
CA LEU A 177 -18.61 21.73 -1.51
C LEU A 177 -19.56 20.54 -1.38
N ARG A 178 -19.59 19.86 -0.23
CA ARG A 178 -20.44 18.71 0.05
C ARG A 178 -21.92 19.05 -0.03
N ILE A 179 -22.31 20.27 0.36
CA ILE A 179 -23.69 20.75 0.29
C ILE A 179 -24.02 21.39 -1.05
N GLN A 180 -23.06 22.07 -1.69
CA GLN A 180 -23.24 22.63 -3.02
C GLN A 180 -23.29 21.54 -4.11
N GLY A 181 -22.51 20.48 -3.95
CA GLY A 181 -22.38 19.40 -4.93
C GLY A 181 -21.11 19.58 -5.78
N LEU A 182 -20.39 18.47 -5.97
CA LEU A 182 -19.17 18.46 -6.78
C LEU A 182 -19.45 18.77 -8.26
N ASP A 183 -20.62 18.36 -8.76
CA ASP A 183 -21.02 18.52 -10.16
C ASP A 183 -21.26 19.99 -10.56
N ASP A 184 -21.49 20.86 -9.58
CA ASP A 184 -21.74 22.28 -9.80
C ASP A 184 -20.45 23.10 -9.96
N LEU A 185 -19.27 22.51 -9.69
CA LEU A 185 -17.99 23.19 -9.86
C LEU A 185 -17.59 23.31 -11.33
N PRO A 186 -16.93 24.42 -11.71
CA PRO A 186 -16.40 24.59 -13.06
C PRO A 186 -15.31 23.57 -13.36
N LYS A 187 -15.41 22.89 -14.51
CA LYS A 187 -14.36 22.01 -15.02
C LYS A 187 -13.30 22.87 -15.69
N SER A 188 -12.16 23.07 -15.05
CA SER A 188 -11.01 23.78 -15.62
C SER A 188 -9.83 22.83 -15.77
N SER A 189 -9.14 22.91 -16.91
CA SER A 189 -7.84 22.25 -17.07
C SER A 189 -6.80 23.03 -16.28
N LEU A 190 -5.93 22.33 -15.57
CA LEU A 190 -4.74 22.96 -15.00
C LEU A 190 -3.85 23.43 -16.16
N ALA A 191 -3.64 24.75 -16.27
CA ALA A 191 -2.73 25.30 -17.26
C ALA A 191 -1.29 25.05 -16.80
N THR A 192 -0.70 23.95 -17.25
CA THR A 192 0.72 23.64 -17.02
C THR A 192 1.54 23.98 -18.25
N PHE A 193 2.70 24.59 -18.04
CA PHE A 193 3.72 24.75 -19.07
C PHE A 193 4.92 23.91 -18.67
N GLU A 194 5.17 22.82 -19.40
CA GLU A 194 6.36 22.01 -19.24
C GLU A 194 7.31 22.28 -20.41
N PRO A 195 8.53 22.78 -20.17
CA PRO A 195 9.52 22.93 -21.22
C PRO A 195 9.95 21.55 -21.72
N SER A 196 10.11 21.40 -23.03
CA SER A 196 10.71 20.20 -23.61
C SER A 196 12.14 20.05 -23.06
N SER A 197 12.38 18.97 -22.32
CA SER A 197 13.68 18.63 -21.75
C SER A 197 14.00 17.18 -22.08
N ASP A 198 15.29 16.88 -22.22
CA ASP A 198 15.78 15.51 -22.33
C ASP A 198 15.52 14.80 -20.99
N ASN A 199 14.39 14.10 -20.91
CA ASN A 199 14.02 13.31 -19.75
C ASN A 199 14.61 11.89 -19.88
N PRO A 200 15.66 11.52 -19.11
CA PRO A 200 16.28 10.20 -19.21
C PRO A 200 15.30 9.06 -18.89
N HIS A 201 14.29 9.30 -18.05
CA HIS A 201 13.24 8.32 -17.78
C HIS A 201 12.33 8.08 -19.00
N TYR A 202 12.03 9.13 -19.76
CA TYR A 202 11.25 9.01 -20.99
C TYR A 202 12.06 8.28 -22.08
N THR A 203 13.34 8.60 -22.24
CA THR A 203 14.24 7.90 -23.16
C THR A 203 14.33 6.41 -22.81
N ARG A 204 14.48 6.08 -21.53
CA ARG A 204 14.46 4.69 -21.04
C ARG A 204 13.13 4.00 -21.34
N HIS A 205 12.01 4.66 -21.06
CA HIS A 205 10.68 4.12 -21.33
C HIS A 205 10.50 3.79 -22.82
N LEU A 206 10.90 4.71 -23.72
CA LEU A 206 10.85 4.48 -25.15
C LEU A 206 11.73 3.29 -25.57
N PHE A 207 12.92 3.15 -24.99
CA PHE A 207 13.81 2.03 -25.25
C PHE A 207 13.19 0.69 -24.81
N GLU A 208 12.69 0.59 -23.59
CA GLU A 208 12.03 -0.61 -23.05
C GLU A 208 10.78 -0.95 -23.89
N HIS A 209 9.97 0.04 -24.25
CA HIS A 209 8.80 -0.12 -25.11
C HIS A 209 9.17 -0.63 -26.52
N GLN A 210 10.25 -0.13 -27.11
CA GLN A 210 10.74 -0.59 -28.41
C GLN A 210 11.20 -2.05 -28.37
N ILE A 211 11.91 -2.46 -27.30
CA ILE A 211 12.31 -3.86 -27.11
C ILE A 211 11.09 -4.76 -26.99
N ALA A 212 10.13 -4.39 -26.12
CA ALA A 212 8.91 -5.16 -25.94
C ALA A 212 8.14 -5.32 -27.25
N THR A 213 7.97 -4.22 -27.99
CA THR A 213 7.30 -4.23 -29.31
C THR A 213 7.99 -5.19 -30.29
N LYS A 214 9.32 -5.16 -30.36
CA LYS A 214 10.10 -6.07 -31.22
C LYS A 214 9.97 -7.53 -30.76
N ALA A 215 10.05 -7.79 -29.45
CA ALA A 215 9.91 -9.14 -28.90
C ALA A 215 8.55 -9.75 -29.27
N LEU A 216 7.47 -8.97 -29.08
CA LEU A 216 6.11 -9.36 -29.46
C LEU A 216 5.99 -9.64 -30.96
N ALA A 217 6.58 -8.78 -31.80
CA ALA A 217 6.57 -8.96 -33.26
C ALA A 217 7.30 -10.24 -33.71
N TRP A 218 8.32 -10.69 -32.97
CA TRP A 218 9.03 -11.95 -33.20
C TRP A 218 8.38 -13.17 -32.51
N GLY A 219 7.19 -13.01 -31.92
CA GLY A 219 6.39 -14.11 -31.41
C GLY A 219 6.63 -14.45 -29.94
N PHE A 220 7.48 -13.70 -29.23
CA PHE A 220 7.57 -13.84 -27.79
C PHE A 220 6.30 -13.35 -27.09
N LYS A 221 6.05 -13.88 -25.90
CA LYS A 221 4.98 -13.46 -24.99
C LYS A 221 5.57 -12.78 -23.78
N GLU A 222 5.06 -11.60 -23.48
CA GLU A 222 5.43 -10.91 -22.25
C GLU A 222 4.80 -11.62 -21.05
N VAL A 223 5.60 -11.85 -20.03
CA VAL A 223 5.14 -12.38 -18.74
C VAL A 223 5.54 -11.43 -17.63
N VAL A 224 4.74 -11.39 -16.57
CA VAL A 224 4.95 -10.53 -15.42
C VAL A 224 4.85 -11.40 -14.17
N HIS A 225 5.96 -11.54 -13.45
CA HIS A 225 6.01 -12.29 -12.19
C HIS A 225 5.99 -11.35 -10.99
N TYR A 226 5.72 -11.91 -9.81
CA TYR A 226 5.84 -11.17 -8.56
C TYR A 226 7.28 -10.65 -8.36
N LEU A 227 7.40 -9.49 -7.72
CA LEU A 227 8.70 -8.97 -7.27
C LEU A 227 9.26 -9.78 -6.09
N PHE A 228 8.36 -10.35 -5.29
CA PHE A 228 8.72 -11.22 -4.20
C PHE A 228 8.99 -12.63 -4.73
N ALA A 229 10.01 -13.26 -4.16
CA ALA A 229 10.43 -14.60 -4.48
C ALA A 229 10.66 -15.40 -3.21
N LYS A 230 10.85 -16.70 -3.39
CA LYS A 230 11.28 -17.61 -2.34
C LYS A 230 12.80 -17.62 -2.25
N LYS A 231 13.35 -17.25 -1.09
CA LYS A 231 14.79 -17.15 -0.85
C LYS A 231 15.50 -18.47 -1.13
N GLU A 232 14.95 -19.56 -0.64
CA GLU A 232 15.49 -20.91 -0.80
C GLU A 232 15.54 -21.33 -2.29
N HIS A 233 14.60 -20.85 -3.10
CA HIS A 233 14.57 -21.12 -4.53
C HIS A 233 15.69 -20.35 -5.27
N LEU A 234 15.94 -19.09 -4.90
CA LEU A 234 17.06 -18.32 -5.43
C LEU A 234 18.41 -18.98 -5.08
N GLU A 235 18.57 -19.40 -3.82
CA GLU A 235 19.78 -20.08 -3.34
C GLU A 235 20.02 -21.41 -4.05
N ALA A 236 18.97 -22.23 -4.23
CA ALA A 236 19.05 -23.50 -4.95
C ALA A 236 19.50 -23.32 -6.40
N LEU A 237 19.02 -22.25 -7.05
CA LEU A 237 19.47 -21.86 -8.39
C LEU A 237 20.81 -21.10 -8.39
N GLY A 238 21.46 -20.88 -7.25
CA GLY A 238 22.75 -20.21 -7.15
C GLY A 238 22.72 -18.70 -7.45
N TYR A 239 21.54 -18.08 -7.38
CA TYR A 239 21.39 -16.64 -7.48
C TYR A 239 21.67 -15.97 -6.13
N PRO A 240 22.22 -14.74 -6.12
CA PRO A 240 22.42 -14.01 -4.87
C PRO A 240 21.08 -13.73 -4.20
N THR A 241 21.09 -13.58 -2.87
CA THR A 241 19.93 -13.16 -2.08
C THR A 241 20.25 -11.88 -1.32
N LEU A 242 19.21 -11.21 -0.84
CA LEU A 242 19.39 -10.06 0.04
C LEU A 242 20.13 -10.46 1.33
N GLN A 243 20.85 -9.50 1.91
CA GLN A 243 21.36 -9.63 3.27
C GLN A 243 20.18 -9.74 4.25
N GLU A 244 20.34 -10.54 5.31
CA GLU A 244 19.25 -10.84 6.26
C GLU A 244 18.63 -9.58 6.88
N ASN A 245 19.44 -8.58 7.20
CA ASN A 245 18.98 -7.30 7.76
C ASN A 245 18.29 -6.38 6.75
N LEU A 246 18.38 -6.69 5.46
CA LEU A 246 17.74 -5.94 4.37
C LEU A 246 16.51 -6.65 3.80
N ASP A 247 16.25 -7.88 4.23
CA ASP A 247 15.15 -8.72 3.74
C ASP A 247 13.77 -8.27 4.26
N LEU A 248 12.71 -8.99 3.88
CA LEU A 248 11.34 -8.66 4.29
C LEU A 248 11.11 -8.95 5.79
N LEU A 249 10.72 -7.92 6.55
CA LEU A 249 10.42 -8.06 7.98
C LEU A 249 9.09 -8.76 8.26
N ASN A 250 8.09 -8.56 7.39
CA ASN A 250 6.76 -9.15 7.53
C ASN A 250 6.28 -9.71 6.17
N PRO A 251 6.78 -10.87 5.75
CA PRO A 251 6.40 -11.47 4.48
C PRO A 251 4.95 -11.96 4.51
N ILE A 252 4.28 -11.93 3.35
CA ILE A 252 2.89 -12.39 3.21
C ILE A 252 2.78 -13.90 3.52
N ASN A 253 3.77 -14.66 3.06
CA ASN A 253 3.92 -16.09 3.30
C ASN A 253 5.38 -16.51 3.07
N ASN A 254 5.69 -17.79 3.30
CA ASN A 254 7.04 -18.34 3.16
C ASN A 254 7.53 -18.46 1.71
N ASP A 255 6.64 -18.44 0.72
CA ASP A 255 7.03 -18.51 -0.70
C ASP A 255 7.34 -17.11 -1.28
N LEU A 256 6.98 -16.04 -0.57
CA LEU A 256 7.21 -14.65 -0.93
C LEU A 256 7.97 -13.95 0.21
N ASN A 257 9.07 -14.57 0.64
CA ASN A 257 9.85 -14.17 1.82
C ASN A 257 11.04 -13.25 1.49
N THR A 258 11.39 -13.05 0.22
CA THR A 258 12.45 -12.12 -0.19
C THR A 258 12.13 -11.37 -1.49
N LEU A 259 13.01 -10.47 -1.92
CA LEU A 259 12.94 -9.80 -3.23
C LEU A 259 13.76 -10.57 -4.27
N ARG A 260 13.22 -10.68 -5.50
CA ARG A 260 13.90 -11.37 -6.60
C ARG A 260 15.18 -10.64 -7.02
N THR A 261 16.26 -11.40 -7.18
CA THR A 261 17.56 -10.88 -7.67
C THR A 261 17.81 -11.20 -9.15
N SER A 262 16.89 -11.96 -9.76
CA SER A 262 16.90 -12.35 -11.17
C SER A 262 15.48 -12.56 -11.66
N LEU A 263 15.26 -12.38 -12.97
CA LEU A 263 13.98 -12.69 -13.63
C LEU A 263 13.89 -14.17 -14.03
N ILE A 264 15.02 -14.87 -14.08
CA ILE A 264 15.11 -16.25 -14.58
C ILE A 264 14.27 -17.25 -13.77
N PRO A 265 14.26 -17.24 -12.42
CA PRO A 265 13.43 -18.16 -11.64
C PRO A 265 11.95 -18.13 -12.04
N GLY A 266 11.37 -16.94 -12.19
CA GLY A 266 9.98 -16.79 -12.63
C GLY A 266 9.75 -17.35 -14.03
N LEU A 267 10.67 -17.10 -14.97
CA LEU A 267 10.60 -17.69 -16.31
C LEU A 267 10.68 -19.22 -16.32
N LEU A 268 11.47 -19.82 -15.42
CA LEU A 268 11.56 -21.28 -15.27
C LEU A 268 10.27 -21.86 -14.67
N GLU A 269 9.68 -21.20 -13.68
CA GLU A 269 8.38 -21.59 -13.12
C GLU A 269 7.27 -21.51 -14.18
N ALA A 270 7.25 -20.44 -14.97
CA ALA A 270 6.32 -20.29 -16.09
C ALA A 270 6.53 -21.39 -17.14
N LEU A 271 7.78 -21.72 -17.46
CA LEU A 271 8.14 -22.81 -18.38
C LEU A 271 7.58 -24.15 -17.89
N GLY A 272 7.85 -24.53 -16.63
CA GLY A 272 7.37 -25.79 -16.06
C GLY A 272 5.85 -25.86 -15.98
N ARG A 273 5.20 -24.77 -15.55
CA ARG A 273 3.74 -24.69 -15.47
C ARG A 273 3.06 -24.86 -16.82
N ASN A 274 3.58 -24.18 -17.86
CA ASN A 274 3.01 -24.28 -19.20
C ASN A 274 3.30 -25.65 -19.85
N LYS A 275 4.48 -26.23 -19.62
CA LYS A 275 4.74 -27.62 -20.01
C LYS A 275 3.72 -28.59 -19.40
N ASN A 276 3.41 -28.43 -18.11
CA ASN A 276 2.41 -29.24 -17.41
C ASN A 276 0.99 -29.07 -17.98
N TRP A 277 0.71 -27.94 -18.63
CA TRP A 277 -0.53 -27.72 -19.39
C TRP A 277 -0.49 -28.27 -20.83
N GLY A 278 0.62 -28.88 -21.24
CA GLY A 278 0.78 -29.52 -22.55
C GLY A 278 1.33 -28.60 -23.64
N PHE A 279 1.76 -27.37 -23.30
CA PHE A 279 2.41 -26.49 -24.27
C PHE A 279 3.79 -27.05 -24.66
N LYS A 280 4.04 -27.14 -25.97
CA LYS A 280 5.28 -27.66 -26.55
C LYS A 280 6.18 -26.59 -27.16
N SER A 281 5.68 -25.35 -27.23
CA SER A 281 6.35 -24.20 -27.83
C SER A 281 6.16 -23.02 -26.89
N MET A 282 7.26 -22.50 -26.36
CA MET A 282 7.24 -21.36 -25.45
C MET A 282 8.36 -20.40 -25.81
N ALA A 283 8.00 -19.15 -26.05
CA ALA A 283 8.90 -18.03 -26.22
C ALA A 283 8.39 -16.92 -25.31
N LEU A 284 9.05 -16.71 -24.18
CA LEU A 284 8.66 -15.81 -23.11
C LEU A 284 9.71 -14.71 -22.94
N PHE A 285 9.29 -13.52 -22.55
CA PHE A 285 10.19 -12.47 -22.10
C PHE A 285 9.59 -11.68 -20.94
N GLU A 286 10.44 -11.11 -20.12
CA GLU A 286 10.04 -10.22 -19.03
C GLU A 286 10.97 -9.00 -18.98
N LEU A 287 10.37 -7.83 -18.88
CA LEU A 287 11.03 -6.58 -18.48
C LEU A 287 10.59 -6.29 -17.04
N GLY A 288 11.54 -6.15 -16.13
CA GLY A 288 11.16 -6.00 -14.74
C GLY A 288 12.28 -5.60 -13.82
N SER A 289 11.89 -5.24 -12.60
CA SER A 289 12.83 -4.88 -11.55
C SER A 289 13.39 -6.12 -10.85
N VAL A 290 14.68 -6.10 -10.58
CA VAL A 290 15.43 -7.04 -9.74
C VAL A 290 16.22 -6.25 -8.70
N TYR A 291 16.65 -6.92 -7.65
CA TYR A 291 17.39 -6.29 -6.54
C TYR A 291 18.75 -6.95 -6.36
N ASP A 292 19.76 -6.17 -6.00
CA ASP A 292 21.04 -6.72 -5.58
C ASP A 292 21.02 -7.12 -4.09
N THR A 293 22.16 -7.62 -3.58
CA THR A 293 22.29 -8.04 -2.17
C THR A 293 22.12 -6.89 -1.18
N GLN A 294 22.30 -5.64 -1.64
CA GLN A 294 22.12 -4.42 -0.87
C GLN A 294 20.72 -3.81 -1.05
N ARG A 295 19.79 -4.54 -1.67
CA ARG A 295 18.42 -4.09 -1.97
C ARG A 295 18.38 -2.87 -2.90
N THR A 296 19.41 -2.67 -3.72
CA THR A 296 19.40 -1.65 -4.77
C THR A 296 18.60 -2.16 -5.95
N GLN A 297 17.56 -1.42 -6.34
CA GLN A 297 16.72 -1.77 -7.48
C GLN A 297 17.47 -1.56 -8.80
N GLN A 298 17.34 -2.53 -9.70
CA GLN A 298 17.86 -2.48 -11.06
C GLN A 298 16.78 -2.97 -12.02
N SER A 299 16.72 -2.41 -13.22
CA SER A 299 15.88 -2.97 -14.28
C SER A 299 16.66 -4.06 -15.03
N SER A 300 15.96 -5.11 -15.39
CA SER A 300 16.49 -6.27 -16.08
C SER A 300 15.53 -6.71 -17.17
N LEU A 301 16.09 -7.41 -18.14
CA LEU A 301 15.39 -8.00 -19.27
C LEU A 301 15.81 -9.45 -19.38
N ALA A 302 14.84 -10.34 -19.47
CA ALA A 302 15.11 -11.75 -19.68
C ALA A 302 14.25 -12.32 -20.80
N PHE A 303 14.82 -13.26 -21.53
CA PHE A 303 14.13 -14.04 -22.56
C PHE A 303 14.33 -15.53 -22.27
N LEU A 304 13.31 -16.32 -22.57
CA LEU A 304 13.37 -17.77 -22.51
C LEU A 304 12.64 -18.33 -23.74
N ALA A 305 13.28 -19.24 -24.46
CA ALA A 305 12.65 -19.98 -25.56
C ALA A 305 12.92 -21.47 -25.40
N ALA A 306 11.87 -22.29 -25.40
CA ALA A 306 11.97 -23.71 -25.11
C ALA A 306 10.96 -24.54 -25.93
N GLY A 307 11.36 -25.78 -26.23
CA GLY A 307 10.64 -26.69 -27.11
C GLY A 307 10.68 -26.25 -28.57
N LEU A 308 9.51 -26.28 -29.23
CA LEU A 308 9.37 -25.99 -30.65
C LEU A 308 9.42 -24.47 -30.93
N GLN A 309 10.28 -24.05 -31.84
CA GLN A 309 10.26 -22.74 -32.49
C GLN A 309 9.08 -22.64 -33.46
N THR A 310 8.89 -23.67 -34.30
CA THR A 310 7.76 -23.78 -35.21
C THR A 310 6.99 -25.04 -34.91
N LEU A 311 5.67 -24.91 -34.76
CA LEU A 311 4.79 -26.06 -34.56
C LEU A 311 4.73 -26.92 -35.83
N PRO A 312 4.45 -28.23 -35.72
CA PRO A 312 4.19 -29.09 -36.86
C PRO A 312 3.17 -28.49 -37.83
N HIS A 313 3.57 -28.34 -39.09
CA HIS A 313 2.69 -27.90 -40.18
C HIS A 313 3.09 -28.58 -41.48
N TYR A 314 2.25 -28.61 -42.51
CA TYR A 314 2.68 -29.09 -43.82
C TYR A 314 3.60 -28.04 -44.49
N PRO A 315 4.75 -28.40 -45.10
CA PRO A 315 5.31 -29.74 -45.30
C PRO A 315 6.32 -30.20 -44.22
N HIS A 316 6.40 -29.53 -43.07
CA HIS A 316 7.28 -29.83 -41.93
C HIS A 316 6.53 -30.51 -40.76
N PRO A 317 6.18 -31.80 -40.85
CA PRO A 317 5.29 -32.48 -39.91
C PRO A 317 5.88 -32.69 -38.52
N LYS A 318 7.17 -32.42 -38.31
CA LYS A 318 7.83 -32.52 -37.00
C LYS A 318 7.96 -31.17 -36.29
N GLY A 319 7.73 -30.06 -36.98
CA GLY A 319 8.11 -28.73 -36.50
C GLY A 319 9.63 -28.54 -36.47
N THR A 320 10.07 -27.43 -35.87
CA THR A 320 11.49 -27.11 -35.65
C THR A 320 11.67 -26.70 -34.21
N GLU A 321 12.68 -27.23 -33.53
CA GLU A 321 13.03 -26.90 -32.15
C GLU A 321 13.90 -25.66 -32.07
N TRP A 322 13.84 -24.99 -30.92
CA TRP A 322 14.81 -23.95 -30.58
C TRP A 322 16.19 -24.55 -30.41
N ASP A 323 17.18 -23.99 -31.09
CA ASP A 323 18.59 -24.21 -30.78
C ASP A 323 19.25 -22.90 -30.33
N PHE A 324 20.44 -23.00 -29.76
CA PHE A 324 21.17 -21.85 -29.25
C PHE A 324 21.43 -20.78 -30.33
N TYR A 325 21.67 -21.19 -31.58
CA TYR A 325 22.01 -20.29 -32.68
C TYR A 325 20.79 -19.54 -33.23
N SER A 326 19.66 -20.22 -33.39
CA SER A 326 18.38 -19.63 -33.80
C SER A 326 17.85 -18.67 -32.75
N PHE A 327 17.99 -19.02 -31.46
CA PHE A 327 17.63 -18.14 -30.35
C PHE A 327 18.47 -16.86 -30.34
N THR A 328 19.80 -16.99 -30.41
CA THR A 328 20.72 -15.82 -30.43
C THR A 328 20.52 -14.96 -31.69
N ALA A 329 20.31 -15.57 -32.86
CA ALA A 329 20.00 -14.84 -34.09
C ALA A 329 18.71 -14.03 -33.98
N MET A 330 17.68 -14.56 -33.32
CA MET A 330 16.44 -13.84 -33.09
C MET A 330 16.60 -12.71 -32.06
N LEU A 331 17.34 -12.95 -30.97
CA LEU A 331 17.66 -11.91 -30.00
C LEU A 331 18.43 -10.76 -30.64
N ALA A 332 19.33 -11.02 -31.60
CA ALA A 332 20.03 -9.96 -32.33
C ALA A 332 19.08 -9.06 -33.15
N ARG A 333 17.96 -9.62 -33.64
CA ARG A 333 16.91 -8.83 -34.33
C ARG A 333 16.10 -7.96 -33.37
N ILE A 334 15.98 -8.35 -32.11
CA ILE A 334 15.23 -7.63 -31.07
C ILE A 334 16.12 -6.56 -30.41
N LEU A 335 17.28 -6.98 -29.92
CA LEU A 335 18.20 -6.20 -29.08
C LEU A 335 19.23 -5.40 -29.87
N GLY A 336 19.41 -5.70 -31.16
CA GLY A 336 20.50 -5.17 -31.98
C GLY A 336 21.73 -6.07 -31.97
N VAL A 337 22.80 -5.62 -32.63
CA VAL A 337 24.06 -6.36 -32.74
C VAL A 337 24.73 -6.46 -31.38
N PHE A 338 25.15 -7.66 -31.00
CA PHE A 338 25.95 -7.92 -29.81
C PHE A 338 27.02 -8.98 -30.10
N GLU A 339 28.06 -8.99 -29.29
CA GLU A 339 29.14 -9.96 -29.32
C GLU A 339 28.96 -11.01 -28.24
N LEU A 340 29.44 -12.22 -28.51
CA LEU A 340 29.44 -13.32 -27.57
C LEU A 340 30.87 -13.65 -27.15
N HIS A 341 31.14 -13.54 -25.86
CA HIS A 341 32.44 -13.81 -25.26
C HIS A 341 32.36 -15.06 -24.38
N PRO A 342 33.36 -15.98 -24.44
CA PRO A 342 33.33 -17.19 -23.64
C PRO A 342 33.39 -16.89 -22.14
N ILE A 343 32.73 -17.73 -21.34
CA ILE A 343 32.73 -17.64 -19.87
C ILE A 343 33.90 -18.47 -19.33
N SER A 344 34.80 -17.84 -18.56
CA SER A 344 35.95 -18.54 -17.98
C SER A 344 35.55 -19.41 -16.77
N PRO A 345 36.33 -20.46 -16.44
CA PRO A 345 36.09 -21.27 -15.25
C PRO A 345 36.05 -20.45 -13.96
N GLN A 346 36.89 -19.42 -13.83
CA GLN A 346 36.90 -18.52 -12.68
C GLN A 346 35.58 -17.74 -12.56
N GLN A 347 35.06 -17.20 -13.66
CA GLN A 347 33.79 -16.48 -13.66
C GLN A 347 32.61 -17.37 -13.26
N ARG A 348 32.65 -18.66 -13.64
CA ARG A 348 31.65 -19.64 -13.21
C ARG A 348 31.72 -19.96 -11.71
N GLN A 349 32.89 -19.87 -11.09
CA GLN A 349 33.04 -20.02 -9.65
C GLN A 349 32.52 -18.78 -8.90
N GLU A 350 32.76 -17.59 -9.45
CA GLU A 350 32.27 -16.31 -8.90
C GLU A 350 30.74 -16.16 -9.01
N GLN A 351 30.11 -16.81 -9.99
CA GLN A 351 28.67 -16.71 -10.24
C GLN A 351 28.02 -18.10 -10.32
N PRO A 352 27.63 -18.69 -9.17
CA PRO A 352 27.15 -20.08 -9.08
C PRO A 352 25.97 -20.39 -10.00
N TYR A 353 25.08 -19.42 -10.23
CA TYR A 353 23.94 -19.58 -11.15
C TYR A 353 24.34 -19.97 -12.58
N LEU A 354 25.57 -19.67 -13.02
CA LEU A 354 26.10 -20.08 -14.32
C LEU A 354 26.31 -21.59 -14.44
N ASN A 355 26.45 -22.31 -13.31
CA ASN A 355 26.60 -23.75 -13.29
C ASN A 355 25.29 -24.48 -13.03
N THR A 356 24.32 -23.85 -12.38
CA THR A 356 23.00 -24.45 -12.10
C THR A 356 22.02 -24.22 -13.24
N THR A 357 22.04 -23.03 -13.85
CA THR A 357 20.97 -22.59 -14.78
C THR A 357 21.39 -22.67 -16.24
N TYR A 358 22.67 -22.44 -16.54
CA TYR A 358 23.20 -22.36 -17.90
C TYR A 358 24.03 -23.61 -18.24
N HIS A 359 23.95 -24.05 -19.50
CA HIS A 359 24.77 -25.15 -20.00
C HIS A 359 26.27 -24.77 -19.99
N PRO A 360 27.17 -25.60 -19.45
CA PRO A 360 28.61 -25.27 -19.30
C PRO A 360 29.34 -24.96 -20.61
N TYR A 361 28.93 -25.60 -21.71
CA TYR A 361 29.57 -25.48 -23.03
C TYR A 361 28.73 -24.74 -24.08
N GLN A 362 27.52 -24.31 -23.72
CA GLN A 362 26.59 -23.61 -24.61
C GLN A 362 26.07 -22.35 -23.91
N SER A 363 27.00 -21.52 -23.44
CA SER A 363 26.70 -20.23 -22.82
C SER A 363 27.84 -19.24 -23.04
N ALA A 364 27.48 -17.96 -23.11
CA ALA A 364 28.40 -16.87 -23.40
C ALA A 364 27.96 -15.57 -22.71
N TRP A 365 28.92 -14.72 -22.39
CA TRP A 365 28.66 -13.33 -22.02
C TRP A 365 28.26 -12.53 -23.25
N ILE A 366 27.31 -11.62 -23.06
CA ILE A 366 26.83 -10.70 -24.07
C ILE A 366 27.51 -9.35 -23.87
N PHE A 367 28.13 -8.86 -24.95
CA PHE A 367 28.75 -7.55 -25.01
C PHE A 367 28.08 -6.69 -26.07
N GLN A 368 27.82 -5.43 -25.74
CA GLN A 368 27.37 -4.42 -26.69
C GLN A 368 28.27 -3.20 -26.50
N GLU A 369 28.90 -2.75 -27.58
CA GLU A 369 29.84 -1.62 -27.56
C GLU A 369 30.98 -1.78 -26.51
N GLY A 370 31.49 -3.01 -26.37
CA GLY A 370 32.56 -3.33 -25.41
C GLY A 370 32.10 -3.44 -23.94
N VAL A 371 30.82 -3.23 -23.65
CA VAL A 371 30.26 -3.34 -22.30
C VAL A 371 29.55 -4.68 -22.11
N LYS A 372 29.88 -5.40 -21.04
CA LYS A 372 29.15 -6.60 -20.61
C LYS A 372 27.74 -6.22 -20.15
N ILE A 373 26.73 -6.72 -20.85
CA ILE A 373 25.32 -6.40 -20.58
C ILE A 373 24.52 -7.57 -20.02
N GLY A 374 25.01 -8.81 -20.16
CA GLY A 374 24.22 -9.97 -19.76
C GLY A 374 24.88 -11.29 -20.15
N VAL A 375 24.13 -12.38 -20.03
CA VAL A 375 24.53 -13.74 -20.37
C VAL A 375 23.43 -14.41 -21.19
N VAL A 376 23.82 -15.25 -22.15
CA VAL A 376 22.93 -16.11 -22.92
C VAL A 376 23.43 -17.55 -22.86
N GLY A 377 22.54 -18.52 -22.83
CA GLY A 377 22.90 -19.92 -22.87
C GLY A 377 21.73 -20.87 -23.04
N ALA A 378 22.03 -22.08 -23.47
CA ALA A 378 21.11 -23.20 -23.32
C ALA A 378 20.88 -23.49 -21.82
N LEU A 379 19.71 -24.03 -21.48
CA LEU A 379 19.40 -24.48 -20.13
C LEU A 379 20.35 -25.61 -19.71
N ASN A 380 20.71 -25.65 -18.42
CA ASN A 380 21.47 -26.77 -17.88
C ASN A 380 20.64 -28.08 -17.98
N PRO A 381 21.17 -29.16 -18.60
CA PRO A 381 20.45 -30.43 -18.72
C PRO A 381 20.04 -31.05 -17.38
N ILE A 382 20.86 -30.87 -16.33
CA ILE A 382 20.54 -31.36 -14.98
C ILE A 382 19.29 -30.65 -14.45
N LEU A 383 19.24 -29.32 -14.57
CA LEU A 383 18.07 -28.53 -14.19
C LEU A 383 16.83 -28.94 -14.99
N VAL A 384 16.98 -29.12 -16.31
CA VAL A 384 15.88 -29.56 -17.19
C VAL A 384 15.33 -30.91 -16.74
N GLN A 385 16.20 -31.84 -16.35
CA GLN A 385 15.80 -33.16 -15.89
C GLN A 385 15.17 -33.13 -14.49
N GLU A 386 15.78 -32.43 -13.53
CA GLU A 386 15.31 -32.37 -12.13
C GLU A 386 13.96 -31.68 -12.00
N HIS A 387 13.72 -30.64 -12.79
CA HIS A 387 12.48 -29.86 -12.77
C HIS A 387 11.49 -30.27 -13.86
N ASP A 388 11.77 -31.36 -14.59
CA ASP A 388 10.99 -31.82 -15.73
C ASP A 388 10.59 -30.64 -16.66
N LEU A 389 11.57 -29.91 -17.20
CA LEU A 389 11.34 -28.77 -18.10
C LEU A 389 11.43 -29.19 -19.58
N LEU A 390 11.15 -28.27 -20.50
CA LEU A 390 11.53 -28.43 -21.91
C LEU A 390 12.95 -27.94 -22.10
N GLU A 391 13.70 -28.58 -23.01
CA GLU A 391 14.97 -28.06 -23.47
C GLU A 391 14.77 -26.71 -24.16
N GLY A 392 15.74 -25.82 -23.99
CA GLY A 392 15.62 -24.46 -24.45
C GLY A 392 16.84 -23.61 -24.14
N SER A 393 16.74 -22.33 -24.46
CA SER A 393 17.76 -21.31 -24.20
C SER A 393 17.15 -20.12 -23.49
N LEU A 394 17.97 -19.43 -22.72
CA LEU A 394 17.59 -18.22 -22.01
C LEU A 394 18.67 -17.14 -22.14
N LEU A 395 18.24 -15.91 -21.91
CA LEU A 395 19.08 -14.74 -21.84
C LEU A 395 18.67 -13.92 -20.61
N LEU A 396 19.66 -13.41 -19.89
CA LEU A 396 19.50 -12.42 -18.84
C LEU A 396 20.37 -11.20 -19.16
N ARG A 397 19.77 -10.02 -19.24
CA ARG A 397 20.42 -8.74 -19.55
C ARG A 397 20.08 -7.69 -18.50
N SER A 398 21.08 -7.04 -17.95
CA SER A 398 20.90 -5.84 -17.12
C SER A 398 20.62 -4.61 -17.99
N LEU A 399 19.67 -3.78 -17.56
CA LEU A 399 19.36 -2.48 -18.16
C LEU A 399 19.86 -1.31 -17.30
N ALA A 400 20.78 -1.57 -16.36
CA ALA A 400 21.30 -0.54 -15.45
C ALA A 400 22.29 0.45 -16.10
N ARG A 401 22.77 0.15 -17.32
CA ARG A 401 23.82 0.91 -18.03
C ARG A 401 23.35 1.53 -19.35
N ILE A 402 22.06 1.83 -19.45
CA ILE A 402 21.42 2.39 -20.67
C ILE A 402 21.12 3.86 -20.45
#